data_AF-A0A940Y7K0-F1
#
_entry.id   AF-A0A940Y7K0-F1
#
_cell.length_a   1.000
_cell.length_b   1.000
_cell.length_c   1.000
_cell.angle_alpha   90.00
_cell.angle_beta   90.00
_cell.angle_gamma   90.00
#
_symmetry.space_group_name_H-M   'P 1'
#
loop_
_entity.id
_entity.type
_entity.pdbx_description
1 polymer ?
#
loop_
_entity_poly.entity_id
_entity_poly.type
_entity_poly.pdbx_seq_one_letter_code
_entity_poly.pdbx_strand_id
1 'polypeptide(L)'
;MHLLIDTLALCLLLASAETLHGIARTLWVAPRLGKQRAQRWSVLSGSLLAFALCWCRVPGFGLQGAAPHLVLGAVLALFMAAFDLALLRWVMRRSWRVALQDLDPRHGNLLLLGLGALFTTPWLTSVLRGGA
;
A
#
# COMPACT_ATOMS: atom_id res chain seq x y z
N MET A 1 -11.91 9.21 -19.56
CA MET A 1 -11.42 7.82 -19.67
C MET A 1 -9.96 7.66 -19.23
N HIS A 2 -9.04 8.59 -19.55
CA HIS A 2 -7.62 8.50 -19.16
C HIS A 2 -7.40 8.31 -17.65
N LEU A 3 -8.05 9.12 -16.80
CA LEU A 3 -7.87 9.10 -15.34
C LEU A 3 -8.21 7.75 -14.67
N LEU A 4 -9.20 7.03 -15.18
CA LEU A 4 -9.56 5.69 -14.70
C LEU A 4 -8.49 4.66 -15.06
N ILE A 5 -7.97 4.74 -16.29
CA ILE A 5 -6.89 3.86 -16.77
C ILE A 5 -5.61 4.13 -15.97
N ASP A 6 -5.27 5.39 -15.73
CA ASP A 6 -4.09 5.76 -14.95
C ASP A 6 -4.22 5.29 -13.50
N THR A 7 -5.41 5.42 -12.90
CA THR A 7 -5.69 4.90 -11.54
C THR A 7 -5.53 3.38 -11.50
N LEU A 8 -6.13 2.66 -12.45
CA LEU A 8 -6.02 1.21 -12.54
C LEU A 8 -4.58 0.75 -12.78
N ALA A 9 -3.83 1.46 -13.64
CA ALA A 9 -2.43 1.17 -13.90
C ALA A 9 -1.59 1.39 -12.63
N LEU A 10 -1.85 2.46 -11.87
CA LEU A 10 -1.20 2.70 -10.59
C LEU A 10 -1.54 1.61 -9.58
N CYS A 11 -2.82 1.23 -9.45
CA CYS A 11 -3.26 0.13 -8.58
C CYS A 11 -2.54 -1.18 -8.91
N LEU A 12 -2.50 -1.55 -10.19
CA LEU A 12 -1.85 -2.79 -10.63
C LEU A 12 -0.35 -2.75 -10.37
N LEU A 13 0.30 -1.61 -10.63
CA LEU A 13 1.73 -1.43 -10.43
C LEU A 13 2.08 -1.44 -8.93
N LEU A 14 1.25 -0.84 -8.08
CA LEU A 14 1.41 -0.86 -6.64
C LEU A 14 1.25 -2.29 -6.10
N ALA A 15 0.19 -3.00 -6.50
CA ALA A 15 -0.09 -4.37 -6.07
C ALA A 15 1.02 -5.34 -6.48
N SER A 16 1.53 -5.23 -7.72
CA SER A 16 2.63 -6.06 -8.19
C SER A 16 3.96 -5.73 -7.50
N ALA A 17 4.24 -4.44 -7.26
CA ALA A 17 5.44 -4.02 -6.56
C ALA A 17 5.43 -4.45 -5.08
N GLU A 18 4.30 -4.31 -4.38
CA GLU A 18 4.11 -4.79 -3.00
C GLU A 18 4.18 -6.32 -2.91
N THR A 19 3.58 -7.04 -3.85
CA THR A 19 3.66 -8.52 -3.88
C THR A 19 5.11 -8.96 -4.06
N LEU A 20 5.83 -8.37 -5.01
CA LEU A 20 7.24 -8.68 -5.26
C LEU A 20 8.10 -8.35 -4.04
N HIS A 21 7.85 -7.21 -3.41
CA HIS A 21 8.53 -6.78 -2.19
C HIS A 21 8.26 -7.72 -1.01
N GLY A 22 7.01 -8.16 -0.85
CA GLY A 22 6.61 -9.15 0.15
C GLY A 22 7.24 -10.52 -0.06
N ILE A 23 7.36 -10.97 -1.32
CA ILE A 23 8.06 -12.21 -1.69
C ILE A 23 9.56 -12.08 -1.39
N ALA A 24 10.21 -11.01 -1.88
CA ALA A 24 11.62 -10.73 -1.65
C ALA A 24 11.96 -10.69 -0.15
N ARG A 25 11.10 -10.07 0.66
CA ARG A 25 11.22 -10.10 2.13
C ARG A 25 11.21 -11.52 2.69
N THR A 26 10.26 -12.34 2.25
CA THR A 26 10.05 -13.67 2.82
C THR A 26 11.21 -14.60 2.45
N LEU A 27 11.75 -14.47 1.23
CA LEU A 27 12.88 -15.28 0.80
C LEU A 27 14.24 -14.74 1.31
N TRP A 28 14.46 -13.43 1.39
CA TRP A 28 15.81 -12.85 1.61
C TRP A 28 15.99 -12.21 2.99
N VAL A 29 14.94 -11.57 3.53
CA VAL A 29 15.03 -10.79 4.78
C VAL A 29 14.65 -11.62 6.00
N ALA A 30 13.59 -12.42 5.90
CA ALA A 30 13.13 -13.31 6.97
C ALA A 30 14.20 -14.30 7.48
N PRO A 31 15.02 -14.97 6.62
CA PRO A 31 16.06 -15.87 7.11
C PRO A 31 17.26 -15.15 7.76
N ARG A 32 17.45 -13.84 7.53
CA ARG A 32 18.63 -13.09 8.02
C ARG A 32 18.38 -12.24 9.27
N LEU A 33 17.17 -11.72 9.47
CA LEU A 33 16.88 -10.69 10.49
C LEU A 33 15.86 -11.13 11.56
N GLY A 34 15.25 -12.31 11.41
CA GLY A 34 14.17 -12.79 12.29
C GLY A 34 12.81 -12.16 11.97
N LYS A 35 11.72 -12.90 12.23
CA LYS A 35 10.35 -12.56 11.79
C LYS A 35 9.89 -11.15 12.21
N GLN A 36 10.11 -10.75 13.46
CA GLN A 36 9.60 -9.46 13.97
C GLN A 36 10.30 -8.23 13.35
N ARG A 37 11.63 -8.27 13.16
CA ARG A 37 12.37 -7.15 12.55
C ARG A 37 12.11 -7.06 11.06
N ALA A 38 12.05 -8.21 10.38
CA ALA A 38 11.70 -8.26 8.95
C ALA A 38 10.34 -7.63 8.67
N GLN A 39 9.36 -7.79 9.57
CA GLN A 39 8.03 -7.20 9.43
C GLN A 39 8.03 -5.67 9.55
N ARG A 40 8.77 -5.11 10.53
CA ARG A 40 8.88 -3.64 10.68
C ARG A 40 9.59 -2.98 9.50
N TRP A 41 10.70 -3.55 9.06
CA TRP A 41 11.45 -3.06 7.89
C TRP A 41 10.62 -3.14 6.62
N SER A 42 9.77 -4.17 6.49
CA SER A 42 8.87 -4.31 5.37
C SER A 42 7.83 -3.21 5.27
N VAL A 43 7.24 -2.81 6.39
CA VAL A 43 6.20 -1.79 6.38
C VAL A 43 6.81 -0.45 6.03
N LEU A 44 8.01 -0.16 6.53
CA LEU A 44 8.74 1.04 6.17
C LEU A 44 9.09 1.08 4.67
N SER A 45 9.67 0.00 4.16
CA SER A 45 10.08 -0.08 2.75
C SER A 45 8.90 -0.16 1.78
N GLY A 46 7.82 -0.84 2.14
CA GLY A 46 6.58 -0.87 1.34
C GLY A 46 5.87 0.48 1.32
N SER A 47 5.79 1.17 2.47
CA SER A 47 5.26 2.54 2.52
C SER A 47 6.10 3.51 1.68
N LEU A 48 7.42 3.36 1.69
CA LEU A 48 8.33 4.15 0.86
C LEU A 48 8.15 3.87 -0.64
N LEU A 49 7.97 2.59 -1.01
CA LEU A 49 7.70 2.16 -2.37
C LEU A 49 6.40 2.77 -2.88
N ALA A 50 5.34 2.68 -2.08
CA ALA A 50 4.06 3.27 -2.42
C ALA A 50 4.12 4.80 -2.51
N PHE A 51 4.88 5.45 -1.63
CA PHE A 51 5.15 6.88 -1.71
C PHE A 51 5.86 7.26 -3.01
N ALA A 52 6.92 6.54 -3.38
CA ALA A 52 7.66 6.80 -4.62
C ALA A 52 6.80 6.60 -5.87
N LEU A 53 5.96 5.56 -5.89
CA LEU A 53 5.04 5.30 -7.00
C LEU A 53 3.98 6.38 -7.13
N CYS A 54 3.36 6.79 -6.02
CA CYS A 54 2.45 7.93 -6.00
C CYS A 54 3.17 9.21 -6.47
N TRP A 55 4.36 9.50 -5.94
CA TRP A 55 5.13 10.70 -6.30
C TRP A 55 5.47 10.79 -7.80
N CYS A 56 5.78 9.66 -8.45
CA CYS A 56 6.09 9.62 -9.87
C CYS A 56 4.85 9.65 -10.76
N ARG A 57 3.75 8.98 -10.36
CA ARG A 57 2.56 8.80 -11.22
C ARG A 57 1.48 9.86 -11.00
N VAL A 58 1.19 10.27 -9.77
CA VAL A 58 0.18 11.29 -9.41
C VAL A 58 0.31 12.60 -10.21
N PRO A 59 1.50 13.18 -10.49
CA PRO A 59 1.57 14.41 -11.29
C PRO A 59 1.01 14.26 -12.71
N GLY A 60 0.96 13.04 -13.27
CA GLY A 60 0.35 12.77 -14.57
C GLY A 60 -1.18 12.81 -14.58
N PHE A 61 -1.83 12.80 -13.41
CA PHE A 61 -3.29 12.76 -13.31
C PHE A 61 -3.94 14.15 -13.42
N GLY A 62 -3.16 15.23 -13.36
CA GLY A 62 -3.66 16.60 -13.44
C GLY A 62 -4.64 16.98 -12.32
N LEU A 63 -4.56 16.31 -11.15
CA LEU A 63 -5.45 16.56 -10.02
C LEU A 63 -5.18 17.94 -9.42
N GLN A 64 -6.23 18.75 -9.27
CA GLN A 64 -6.17 20.07 -8.64
C GLN A 64 -6.92 20.04 -7.30
N GLY A 65 -6.24 20.42 -6.22
CA GLY A 65 -6.80 20.49 -4.86
C GLY A 65 -6.64 19.22 -4.02
N ALA A 66 -6.83 19.37 -2.70
CA ALA A 66 -6.59 18.30 -1.72
C ALA A 66 -7.63 17.17 -1.75
N ALA A 67 -8.89 17.47 -2.07
CA ALA A 67 -9.98 16.49 -2.10
C ALA A 67 -9.74 15.33 -3.09
N PRO A 68 -9.39 15.55 -4.37
CA PRO A 68 -9.13 14.45 -5.30
C PRO A 68 -7.89 13.62 -4.93
N HIS A 69 -6.89 14.21 -4.28
CA HIS A 69 -5.72 13.47 -3.77
C HIS A 69 -6.10 12.53 -2.62
N LEU A 70 -6.97 12.97 -1.71
CA LEU A 70 -7.50 12.14 -0.63
C LEU A 70 -8.40 11.02 -1.16
N VAL A 71 -9.26 11.31 -2.15
CA VAL A 71 -10.10 10.28 -2.79
C VAL A 71 -9.22 9.25 -3.50
N LEU A 72 -8.17 9.67 -4.21
CA LEU A 72 -7.22 8.74 -4.84
C LEU A 72 -6.53 7.86 -3.79
N GLY A 73 -6.07 8.45 -2.67
CA GLY A 73 -5.51 7.70 -1.54
C GLY A 73 -6.49 6.70 -0.93
N ALA A 74 -7.76 7.08 -0.78
CA ALA A 74 -8.81 6.20 -0.29
C ALA A 74 -9.05 5.01 -1.22
N VAL A 75 -9.13 5.27 -2.53
CA VAL A 75 -9.32 4.22 -3.55
C VAL A 75 -8.12 3.27 -3.57
N LEU A 76 -6.89 3.80 -3.54
CA LEU A 76 -5.67 3.00 -3.49
C LEU A 76 -5.60 2.14 -2.23
N ALA A 77 -5.89 2.72 -1.06
CA ALA A 77 -5.91 2.01 0.21
C ALA A 77 -6.96 0.90 0.24
N LEU A 78 -8.18 1.18 -0.25
CA LEU A 78 -9.25 0.19 -0.31
C LEU A 78 -8.92 -0.94 -1.29
N PHE A 79 -8.36 -0.61 -2.46
CA PHE A 79 -7.94 -1.59 -3.44
C PHE A 79 -6.83 -2.49 -2.90
N MET A 80 -5.80 -1.91 -2.27
CA MET A 80 -4.72 -2.66 -1.64
C MET A 80 -5.22 -3.56 -0.51
N ALA A 81 -6.09 -3.06 0.36
CA ALA A 81 -6.69 -3.88 1.41
C ALA A 81 -7.48 -5.06 0.81
N ALA A 82 -8.28 -4.83 -0.22
CA ALA A 82 -9.03 -5.89 -0.90
C ALA A 82 -8.10 -6.91 -1.60
N PHE A 83 -7.03 -6.42 -2.25
CA PHE A 83 -6.03 -7.25 -2.91
C PHE A 83 -5.27 -8.12 -1.91
N ASP A 84 -4.80 -7.57 -0.79
CA ASP A 84 -4.12 -8.32 0.26
C ASP A 84 -5.03 -9.39 0.87
N LEU A 85 -6.32 -9.07 1.07
CA LEU A 85 -7.31 -10.02 1.55
C LEU A 85 -7.51 -11.17 0.55
N ALA A 86 -7.60 -10.84 -0.74
CA ALA A 86 -7.69 -11.82 -1.82
C ALA A 86 -6.44 -12.70 -1.86
N LEU A 87 -5.24 -12.12 -1.72
CA LEU A 87 -3.96 -12.84 -1.69
C LEU A 87 -3.90 -13.81 -0.49
N LEU A 88 -4.23 -13.35 0.72
CA LEU A 88 -4.28 -14.18 1.92
C LEU A 88 -5.24 -15.37 1.75
N ARG A 89 -6.38 -15.13 1.11
CA ARG A 89 -7.44 -16.13 0.95
C ARG A 89 -7.19 -17.09 -0.20
N TRP A 90 -6.71 -16.61 -1.34
CA TRP A 90 -6.59 -17.39 -2.58
C TRP A 90 -5.21 -18.04 -2.68
N VAL A 91 -4.15 -17.28 -2.41
CA VAL A 91 -2.77 -17.79 -2.50
C VAL A 91 -2.38 -18.51 -1.21
N MET A 92 -2.59 -17.89 -0.05
CA MET A 92 -2.19 -18.50 1.23
C MET A 92 -3.24 -19.41 1.85
N ARG A 93 -4.45 -19.52 1.26
CA ARG A 93 -5.58 -20.32 1.74
C ARG A 93 -5.89 -20.12 3.24
N ARG A 94 -5.61 -18.93 3.79
CA ARG A 94 -5.87 -18.64 5.19
C ARG A 94 -7.36 -18.39 5.45
N SER A 95 -7.80 -18.69 6.66
CA SER A 95 -9.19 -18.48 7.08
C SER A 95 -9.51 -17.00 7.24
N TRP A 96 -10.77 -16.62 6.98
CA TRP A 96 -11.27 -15.25 7.14
C TRP A 96 -10.98 -14.65 8.52
N ARG A 97 -10.98 -15.48 9.57
CA ARG A 97 -10.61 -15.06 10.93
C ARG A 97 -9.19 -14.53 11.02
N VAL A 98 -8.23 -15.17 10.35
CA VAL A 98 -6.83 -14.73 10.38
C VAL A 98 -6.65 -13.46 9.54
N ALA A 99 -7.33 -13.37 8.39
CA ALA A 99 -7.30 -12.16 7.56
C ALA A 99 -7.94 -10.94 8.26
N LEU A 100 -9.04 -11.14 8.98
CA LEU A 100 -9.69 -10.09 9.78
C LEU A 100 -8.89 -9.73 11.04
N GLN A 101 -8.19 -10.69 11.66
CA GLN A 101 -7.25 -10.41 12.76
C GLN A 101 -6.06 -9.60 12.28
N ASP A 102 -5.58 -9.85 11.06
CA ASP A 102 -4.51 -9.05 10.46
C ASP A 102 -4.96 -7.60 10.15
N LEU A 103 -6.27 -7.36 9.98
CA LEU A 103 -6.90 -6.04 9.87
C LEU A 103 -7.30 -5.44 11.22
N ASP A 104 -7.05 -6.11 12.34
CA ASP A 104 -7.42 -5.61 13.66
C ASP A 104 -6.24 -4.81 14.27
N PRO A 105 -6.35 -3.48 14.46
CA PRO A 105 -5.29 -2.65 15.04
C PRO A 105 -4.85 -3.10 16.44
N ARG A 106 -5.71 -3.84 17.14
CA ARG A 106 -5.49 -4.24 18.54
C ARG A 106 -4.53 -5.41 18.69
N HIS A 107 -4.28 -6.18 17.63
CA HIS A 107 -3.39 -7.36 17.66
C HIS A 107 -1.94 -7.05 17.24
N GLY A 108 -1.59 -5.78 17.00
CA GLY A 108 -0.21 -5.36 16.74
C GLY A 108 0.26 -5.58 15.30
N ASN A 109 -0.66 -5.77 14.36
CA ASN A 109 -0.30 -5.98 12.97
C ASN A 109 -0.03 -4.64 12.25
N LEU A 110 1.17 -4.52 11.68
CA LEU A 110 1.64 -3.31 10.99
C LEU A 110 0.92 -3.02 9.66
N LEU A 111 -0.04 -3.87 9.26
CA LEU A 111 -0.84 -3.72 8.04
C LEU A 111 -1.71 -2.47 8.06
N LEU A 112 -2.35 -2.14 9.20
CA LEU A 112 -3.11 -0.90 9.32
C LEU A 112 -2.23 0.35 9.29
N LEU A 113 -1.00 0.25 9.80
CA LEU A 113 -0.01 1.32 9.70
C LEU A 113 0.42 1.56 8.26
N GLY A 114 0.64 0.48 7.49
CA GLY A 114 0.89 0.56 6.05
C GLY A 114 -0.28 1.18 5.28
N LEU A 115 -1.52 0.79 5.62
CA LEU A 115 -2.72 1.33 4.98
C LEU A 115 -2.97 2.81 5.33
N GLY A 116 -2.75 3.20 6.58
CA GLY A 116 -2.84 4.60 7.02
C GLY A 116 -1.74 5.47 6.40
N ALA A 117 -0.52 4.94 6.30
CA ALA A 117 0.56 5.59 5.54
C ALA A 117 0.21 5.71 4.05
N LEU A 118 -0.42 4.68 3.46
CA LEU A 118 -0.86 4.68 2.05
C LEU A 118 -1.97 5.70 1.78
N PHE A 119 -2.91 5.83 2.71
CA PHE A 119 -4.00 6.79 2.64
C PHE A 119 -3.48 8.24 2.68
N THR A 120 -2.49 8.50 3.54
CA THR A 120 -1.91 9.83 3.73
C THR A 120 -0.86 10.19 2.68
N THR A 121 -0.33 9.22 1.93
CA THR A 121 0.77 9.42 0.96
C THR A 121 0.44 10.42 -0.14
N PRO A 122 -0.66 10.29 -0.90
CA PRO A 122 -0.95 11.22 -1.99
C PRO A 122 -1.23 12.64 -1.48
N TRP A 123 -1.82 12.78 -0.29
CA TRP A 123 -1.97 14.09 0.36
C TRP A 123 -0.62 14.67 0.82
N LEU A 124 0.26 13.85 1.40
CA LEU A 124 1.61 14.28 1.75
C LEU A 124 2.39 14.74 0.52
N THR A 125 2.22 14.04 -0.61
CA THR A 125 2.88 14.40 -1.87
C THR A 125 2.40 15.75 -2.42
N SER A 126 1.12 16.09 -2.26
CA SER A 126 0.58 17.38 -2.70
C SER A 126 1.03 18.53 -1.80
N VAL A 127 1.10 18.30 -0.48
CA VAL A 127 1.59 19.30 0.49
C VAL A 127 3.08 19.57 0.29
N LEU A 128 3.91 18.52 0.15
CA LEU A 128 5.35 18.66 -0.06
C LEU A 128 5.71 19.32 -1.41
N ARG A 129 4.81 19.32 -2.38
CA ARG A 129 4.98 20.01 -3.67
C ARG A 129 4.40 21.42 -3.70
N GLY A 130 3.85 21.92 -2.59
CA GLY A 130 3.30 23.28 -2.52
C GLY A 130 1.94 23.46 -3.20
N GLY A 131 1.18 22.37 -3.38
CA GLY A 131 -0.16 22.40 -4.01
C GLY A 131 -1.33 22.49 -3.02
N ALA A 132 -1.16 23.19 -1.89
CA ALA A 132 -2.22 23.45 -0.91
C ALA A 132 -2.76 24.88 -1.07
#